data_AF-A0A351HUG2-F1
#
_entry.id   AF-A0A351HUG2-F1
#
_cell.length_a   1.000
_cell.length_b   1.000
_cell.length_c   1.000
_cell.angle_alpha   90.00
_cell.angle_beta   90.00
_cell.angle_gamma   90.00
#
_symmetry.space_group_name_H-M   'P 1'
#
loop_
_entity.id
_entity.type
_entity.pdbx_description
1 polymer ?
#
loop_
_entity_poly.entity_id
_entity_poly.type
_entity_poly.pdbx_seq_one_letter_code
_entity_poly.pdbx_strand_id
1 'polypeptide(L)'
;MKRNIVNDSQLDFELLVETLMECIWVFDLSAQKFLYISPSIFQLRGLTVEEAMKEKLEDCLTVRSLQKLKNDSLRRYQRFIDGDRSNSIVYHLGDYEQYCKDGSIKYIEIST
;
A
#
# COMPACT_ATOMS: atom_id res chain seq x y z
N MET A 1 -11.98 -8.95 -26.38
CA MET A 1 -12.99 -7.93 -26.03
C MET A 1 -12.40 -7.13 -24.87
N LYS A 2 -12.16 -5.81 -25.02
CA LYS A 2 -11.64 -4.99 -23.91
C LYS A 2 -12.78 -4.80 -22.89
N ARG A 3 -12.55 -5.09 -21.61
CA ARG A 3 -13.49 -4.72 -20.55
C ARG A 3 -13.54 -3.19 -20.44
N ASN A 4 -14.72 -2.62 -20.27
CA ASN A 4 -14.91 -1.19 -20.03
C ASN A 4 -14.99 -0.94 -18.51
N ILE A 5 -14.28 0.09 -18.02
CA ILE A 5 -14.27 0.47 -16.59
C ILE A 5 -15.66 0.86 -16.08
N VAL A 6 -16.49 1.42 -16.96
CA VAL A 6 -17.89 1.76 -16.67
C VAL A 6 -18.78 1.02 -17.65
N ASN A 7 -19.79 0.34 -17.13
CA ASN A 7 -20.86 -0.26 -17.93
C ASN A 7 -22.21 0.01 -17.27
N ASP A 8 -23.22 0.43 -18.04
CA ASP A 8 -24.60 0.68 -17.55
C ASP A 8 -24.68 1.45 -16.21
N SER A 9 -23.84 2.48 -16.05
CA SER A 9 -23.69 3.30 -14.82
C SER A 9 -23.13 2.59 -13.58
N GLN A 10 -22.60 1.37 -13.74
CA GLN A 10 -21.81 0.68 -12.71
C GLN A 10 -20.32 0.81 -12.99
N LEU A 11 -19.56 1.13 -11.94
CA LEU A 11 -18.11 1.20 -11.95
C LEU A 11 -17.53 -0.17 -11.55
N ASP A 12 -16.67 -0.72 -12.41
CA ASP A 12 -15.88 -1.90 -12.08
C ASP A 12 -14.67 -1.47 -11.26
N PHE A 13 -14.79 -1.59 -9.93
CA PHE A 13 -13.72 -1.18 -8.99
C PHE A 13 -12.45 -2.03 -9.15
N GLU A 14 -12.57 -3.31 -9.51
CA GLU A 14 -11.42 -4.19 -9.72
C GLU A 14 -10.63 -3.71 -10.94
N LEU A 15 -11.32 -3.54 -12.07
CA LEU A 15 -10.69 -3.03 -13.28
C LEU A 15 -10.13 -1.62 -13.10
N LEU A 16 -10.81 -0.75 -12.35
CA LEU A 16 -10.28 0.57 -12.05
C LEU A 16 -8.93 0.47 -11.35
N VAL A 17 -8.86 -0.24 -10.22
CA VAL A 17 -7.64 -0.38 -9.42
C VAL A 17 -6.52 -1.03 -10.23
N GLU A 18 -6.83 -2.01 -11.09
CA GLU A 18 -5.85 -2.65 -11.98
C GLU A 18 -5.29 -1.71 -13.06
N THR A 19 -6.03 -0.66 -13.43
CA THR A 19 -5.62 0.30 -14.47
C THR A 19 -4.89 1.52 -13.92
N LEU A 20 -4.95 1.76 -12.60
CA LEU A 20 -4.29 2.90 -11.97
C LEU A 20 -2.76 2.73 -11.96
N MET A 21 -2.05 3.84 -12.17
CA MET A 21 -0.58 3.86 -12.06
C MET A 21 -0.11 3.84 -10.60
N GLU A 22 -0.96 4.30 -9.68
CA GLU A 22 -0.68 4.26 -8.24
C GLU A 22 -0.73 2.82 -7.73
N CYS A 23 0.19 2.48 -6.82
CA CYS A 23 0.21 1.16 -6.19
C CYS A 23 -0.75 1.14 -5.01
N ILE A 24 -1.85 0.40 -5.15
CA ILE A 24 -2.84 0.18 -4.10
C ILE A 24 -2.54 -1.14 -3.43
N TRP A 25 -2.57 -1.16 -2.11
CA TRP A 25 -2.35 -2.36 -1.31
C TRP A 25 -3.31 -2.41 -0.14
N VAL A 26 -3.58 -3.63 0.32
CA VAL A 26 -4.33 -3.87 1.56
C VAL A 26 -3.44 -4.70 2.46
N PHE A 27 -3.22 -4.23 3.69
CA PHE A 27 -2.38 -4.91 4.67
C PHE A 27 -3.20 -5.29 5.90
N ASP A 28 -3.12 -6.56 6.27
CA ASP A 28 -3.67 -7.07 7.52
C ASP A 28 -2.66 -6.83 8.64
N LEU A 29 -2.97 -5.90 9.54
CA LEU A 29 -2.11 -5.57 10.69
C LEU A 29 -2.02 -6.71 11.71
N SER A 30 -3.05 -7.53 11.85
CA SER A 30 -3.08 -8.62 12.82
C SER A 30 -2.26 -9.80 12.31
N ALA A 31 -2.44 -10.18 11.05
CA ALA A 31 -1.68 -11.25 10.41
C ALA A 31 -0.31 -10.80 9.87
N GLN A 32 -0.05 -9.50 9.89
CA GLN A 32 1.16 -8.85 9.35
C GLN A 32 1.51 -9.28 7.92
N LYS A 33 0.51 -9.27 7.02
CA LYS A 33 0.66 -9.69 5.63
C LYS A 33 -0.16 -8.82 4.67
N PHE A 34 0.29 -8.72 3.43
CA PHE A 34 -0.51 -8.15 2.37
C PHE A 34 -1.68 -9.08 2.01
N LEU A 35 -2.88 -8.52 1.92
CA LEU A 35 -4.07 -9.17 1.40
C LEU A 35 -4.28 -8.87 -0.09
N TYR A 36 -3.73 -7.76 -0.56
CA TYR A 36 -3.81 -7.32 -1.95
C TYR A 36 -2.67 -6.36 -2.26
N ILE A 37 -2.14 -6.42 -3.48
CA ILE A 37 -1.24 -5.45 -4.09
C ILE A 37 -1.62 -5.33 -5.58
N SER A 38 -1.81 -4.12 -6.08
CA SER A 38 -2.18 -3.87 -7.47
C SER A 38 -1.02 -4.13 -8.46
N PRO A 39 -1.31 -4.44 -9.74
CA PRO A 39 -0.29 -4.71 -10.76
C PRO A 39 0.72 -3.58 -10.99
N SER A 40 0.35 -2.34 -10.67
CA SER A 40 1.24 -1.16 -10.73
C SER A 40 2.50 -1.27 -9.86
N ILE A 41 2.56 -2.22 -8.92
CA ILE A 41 3.79 -2.56 -8.18
C ILE A 41 4.97 -2.89 -9.09
N PHE A 42 4.71 -3.45 -10.28
CA PHE A 42 5.76 -3.76 -11.24
C PHE A 42 6.44 -2.50 -11.75
N GLN A 43 5.67 -1.45 -12.07
CA GLN A 43 6.23 -0.18 -12.50
C GLN A 43 6.91 0.56 -11.34
N LEU A 44 6.38 0.41 -10.12
CA LEU A 44 6.94 1.04 -8.95
C LEU A 44 8.27 0.40 -8.52
N ARG A 45 8.34 -0.93 -8.37
CA ARG A 45 9.47 -1.64 -7.75
C ARG A 45 10.09 -2.75 -8.60
N GLY A 46 9.54 -3.05 -9.78
CA GLY A 46 10.02 -4.13 -10.65
C GLY A 46 9.63 -5.55 -10.22
N LEU A 47 8.81 -5.67 -9.18
CA LEU A 47 8.32 -6.96 -8.64
C LEU A 47 7.05 -7.40 -9.35
N THR A 48 6.85 -8.71 -9.49
CA THR A 48 5.51 -9.23 -9.82
C THR A 48 4.60 -9.13 -8.60
N VAL A 49 3.27 -9.18 -8.81
CA VAL A 49 2.30 -9.19 -7.71
C VAL A 49 2.57 -10.38 -6.78
N GLU A 50 2.86 -11.56 -7.32
CA GLU A 50 3.13 -12.77 -6.55
C GLU A 50 4.42 -12.67 -5.71
N GLU A 51 5.42 -11.95 -6.20
CA GLU A 51 6.65 -11.67 -5.44
C GLU A 51 6.35 -10.69 -4.30
N ALA A 52 5.70 -9.57 -4.60
CA ALA A 52 5.38 -8.53 -3.63
C ALA A 52 4.41 -9.04 -2.53
N MET A 53 3.45 -9.89 -2.89
CA MET A 53 2.49 -10.48 -1.93
C MET A 53 3.15 -11.40 -0.90
N LYS A 54 4.39 -11.86 -1.14
CA LYS A 54 5.16 -12.69 -0.20
C LYS A 54 6.05 -11.87 0.73
N GLU A 55 6.29 -10.60 0.42
CA GLU A 55 7.11 -9.72 1.24
C GLU A 55 6.40 -9.32 2.53
N LYS A 56 7.20 -9.10 3.57
CA LYS A 56 6.80 -8.37 4.77
C LYS A 56 7.16 -6.89 4.62
N LEU A 57 6.66 -6.06 5.54
CA LEU A 57 7.02 -4.63 5.59
C LEU A 57 8.53 -4.39 5.71
N GLU A 58 9.25 -5.30 6.36
CA GLU A 58 10.71 -5.23 6.54
C GLU A 58 11.51 -5.63 5.30
N ASP A 59 10.91 -6.35 4.35
CA ASP A 59 11.52 -6.66 3.07
C ASP A 59 11.34 -5.49 2.08
N CYS A 60 10.25 -4.72 2.20
CA CYS A 60 9.92 -3.67 1.25
C CYS A 60 10.43 -2.27 1.63
N LEU A 61 10.53 -1.93 2.91
CA LEU A 61 10.94 -0.59 3.39
C LEU A 61 12.39 -0.57 3.88
N THR A 62 13.07 0.57 3.71
CA THR A 62 14.35 0.78 4.40
C THR A 62 14.16 0.74 5.91
N VAL A 63 15.21 0.41 6.66
CA VAL A 63 15.17 0.36 8.13
C VAL A 63 14.62 1.66 8.72
N ARG A 64 15.03 2.81 8.17
CA ARG A 64 14.57 4.13 8.61
C ARG A 64 13.06 4.29 8.36
N SER A 65 12.58 3.93 7.18
CA SER A 65 11.17 4.05 6.81
C SER A 65 10.29 3.06 7.56
N LEU A 66 10.76 1.84 7.82
CA LEU A 66 10.06 0.87 8.66
C LEU A 66 9.92 1.37 10.10
N GLN A 67 10.98 1.95 10.67
CA GLN A 67 10.94 2.53 12.01
C GLN A 67 9.96 3.71 12.08
N LYS A 68 9.98 4.60 11.09
CA LYS A 68 9.02 5.70 10.96
C LYS A 68 7.59 5.16 10.94
N LEU A 69 7.31 4.22 10.04
CA LEU A 69 5.99 3.60 9.91
C LEU A 69 5.54 3.00 11.25
N LYS A 70 6.35 2.14 11.88
CA LYS A 70 6.02 1.51 13.17
C LYS A 70 5.71 2.54 14.26
N ASN A 71 6.49 3.60 14.37
CA ASN A 71 6.31 4.63 15.39
C ASN A 71 5.02 5.45 15.18
N ASP A 72 4.73 5.83 13.93
CA ASP A 72 3.55 6.62 13.59
C ASP A 72 2.27 5.77 13.68
N SER A 73 2.36 4.52 13.20
CA SER A 73 1.28 3.54 13.16
C SER A 73 0.79 3.10 14.53
N LEU A 74 1.67 2.73 15.48
CA LEU A 74 1.26 2.12 16.75
C LEU A 74 0.29 3.01 17.54
N ARG A 75 0.59 4.32 17.63
CA ARG A 75 -0.26 5.27 18.33
C ARG A 75 -1.55 5.57 17.55
N ARG A 76 -1.46 5.66 16.22
CA ARG A 76 -2.63 5.94 15.36
C ARG A 76 -3.64 4.80 15.38
N TYR A 77 -3.17 3.56 15.21
CA TYR A 77 -4.04 2.39 15.15
C TYR A 77 -4.76 2.12 16.45
N GLN A 78 -4.08 2.25 17.60
CA GLN A 78 -4.75 2.06 18.88
C GLN A 78 -5.90 3.06 19.05
N ARG A 79 -5.67 4.35 18.77
CA ARG A 79 -6.72 5.38 18.82
C ARG A 79 -7.85 5.10 17.84
N PHE A 80 -7.54 4.62 16.63
CA PHE A 80 -8.55 4.22 15.67
C PHE A 80 -9.41 3.06 16.19
N ILE A 81 -8.80 2.03 16.79
CA ILE A 81 -9.52 0.91 17.41
C ILE A 81 -10.39 1.39 18.57
N ASP A 82 -9.90 2.35 19.37
CA ASP A 82 -10.60 2.94 20.51
C ASP A 82 -11.76 3.88 20.10
N GLY A 83 -12.00 4.06 18.81
CA GLY A 83 -13.15 4.82 18.29
C GLY A 83 -12.84 6.26 17.86
N ASP A 84 -11.57 6.69 17.89
CA ASP A 84 -11.19 8.00 17.37
C ASP A 84 -11.35 8.04 15.85
N ARG A 85 -12.12 9.01 15.37
CA ARG A 85 -12.41 9.23 13.93
C ARG A 85 -11.94 10.59 13.45
N SER A 86 -11.09 11.28 14.21
CA SER A 86 -10.49 12.54 13.75
C SER A 86 -9.65 12.31 12.48
N ASN A 87 -9.61 13.31 11.59
CA ASN A 87 -8.93 13.17 10.30
C ASN A 87 -7.46 12.79 10.44
N SER A 88 -6.78 13.28 11.49
CA SER A 88 -5.37 12.93 11.77
C SER A 88 -5.15 11.49 12.23
N ILE A 89 -6.23 10.78 12.58
CA ILE A 89 -6.21 9.36 12.95
C ILE A 89 -6.68 8.48 11.79
N VAL A 90 -7.72 8.89 11.05
CA VAL A 90 -8.24 8.12 9.92
C VAL A 90 -7.30 8.20 8.71
N TYR A 91 -6.69 9.36 8.48
CA TYR A 91 -5.79 9.57 7.36
C TYR A 91 -4.37 9.84 7.84
N HIS A 92 -3.41 9.19 7.17
CA HIS A 92 -1.99 9.46 7.33
C HIS A 92 -1.33 9.53 5.97
N LEU A 93 -0.55 10.59 5.75
CA LEU A 93 0.31 10.77 4.59
C LEU A 93 1.75 10.90 5.05
N GLY A 94 2.68 10.21 4.41
CA GLY A 94 4.09 10.42 4.72
C GLY A 94 5.04 9.90 3.66
N ASP A 95 6.25 10.44 3.70
CA ASP A 95 7.35 10.02 2.82
C ASP A 95 8.09 8.81 3.39
N TYR A 96 8.40 7.86 2.50
CA TYR A 96 9.10 6.62 2.80
C TYR A 96 10.09 6.27 1.68
N GLU A 97 10.96 5.33 1.98
CA GLU A 97 11.93 4.75 1.08
C GLU A 97 11.66 3.24 0.98
N GLN A 98 11.58 2.73 -0.25
CA GLN A 98 11.37 1.30 -0.52
C GLN A 98 12.51 0.70 -1.35
N TYR A 99 12.83 -0.56 -1.07
CA TYR A 99 13.76 -1.35 -1.87
C TYR A 99 13.10 -1.82 -3.17
N CYS A 100 13.76 -1.66 -4.31
CA CYS A 100 13.31 -2.19 -5.58
C CYS A 100 13.98 -3.53 -5.90
N LYS A 101 13.42 -4.29 -6.83
CA LYS A 101 13.94 -5.61 -7.25
C LYS A 101 15.39 -5.53 -7.79
N ASP A 102 15.76 -4.41 -8.39
CA ASP A 102 17.11 -4.15 -8.92
C ASP A 102 18.11 -3.71 -7.84
N GLY A 103 17.69 -3.63 -6.57
CA GLY A 103 18.50 -3.18 -5.44
C GLY A 103 18.54 -1.66 -5.26
N SER A 104 17.88 -0.88 -6.13
CA SER A 104 17.75 0.56 -5.94
C SER A 104 16.79 0.90 -4.81
N ILE A 105 16.83 2.15 -4.34
CA ILE A 105 15.89 2.70 -3.35
C ILE A 105 15.06 3.78 -4.04
N LYS A 106 13.74 3.71 -3.91
CA LYS A 106 12.82 4.75 -4.36
C LYS A 106 12.21 5.50 -3.18
N TYR A 107 12.12 6.81 -3.33
CA TYR A 107 11.32 7.68 -2.48
C TYR A 107 9.86 7.61 -2.93
N ILE A 108 8.97 7.37 -1.99
CA ILE A 108 7.53 7.25 -2.23
C ILE A 108 6.75 8.01 -1.16
N GLU A 109 5.55 8.40 -1.50
CA GLU A 109 4.54 8.85 -0.55
C GLU A 109 3.56 7.70 -0.30
N ILE A 110 3.22 7.45 0.98
CA ILE A 110 2.23 6.45 1.37
C ILE A 110 1.06 7.15 2.06
N SER A 111 -0.15 6.90 1.56
CA SER A 111 -1.42 7.27 2.18
C SER A 111 -2.10 6.03 2.80
N THR A 112 -2.60 6.15 4.04
CA THR A 112 -3.27 5.09 4.83
C THR A 112 -4.33 5.64 5.77
#